data_AF-A0A7C7UQ89-F1
#
_entry.id   AF-A0A7C7UQ89-F1
#
_cell.length_a   1.000
_cell.length_b   1.000
_cell.length_c   1.000
_cell.angle_alpha   90.00
_cell.angle_beta   90.00
_cell.angle_gamma   90.00
#
_symmetry.space_group_name_H-M   'P 1'
#
loop_
_entity.id
_entity.type
_entity.pdbx_description
1 polymer ?
#
loop_
_entity_poly.entity_id
_entity_poly.type
_entity_poly.pdbx_seq_one_letter_code
_entity_poly.pdbx_strand_id
1 'polypeptide(L)' 'MRQAARETLASVRSAGYAAVKADGRDEAMEIFRLTCLEEGMHVERNPTSPLPEVRAEGTGFVVQWPE' A
#
# COMPACT_ATOMS: atom_id res chain seq x y z
N MET A 1 6.92 11.50 -2.03
CA MET A 1 6.29 10.47 -1.18
C MET A 1 4.78 10.36 -1.35
N ARG A 2 3.95 11.36 -0.98
CA ARG A 2 2.48 11.23 -1.12
C ARG A 2 2.00 10.94 -2.54
N GLN A 3 2.57 11.61 -3.55
CA GLN A 3 2.25 11.31 -4.95
C GLN A 3 2.59 9.87 -5.32
N ALA A 4 3.79 9.37 -4.97
CA ALA A 4 4.17 7.99 -5.20
C ALA A 4 3.21 6.99 -4.53
N ALA A 5 2.77 7.27 -3.29
CA ALA A 5 1.77 6.45 -2.62
C ALA A 5 0.44 6.40 -3.40
N ARG A 6 -0.04 7.54 -3.91
CA ARG A 6 -1.26 7.60 -4.74
C ARG A 6 -1.12 6.82 -6.05
N GLU A 7 0.01 6.91 -6.71
CA GLU A 7 0.31 6.15 -7.95
C GLU A 7 0.34 4.64 -7.67
N THR A 8 0.94 4.22 -6.56
CA THR A 8 0.92 2.83 -6.10
C THR A 8 -0.51 2.36 -5.81
N LEU A 9 -1.31 3.17 -5.08
CA LEU A 9 -2.71 2.84 -4.76
C LEU A 9 -3.59 2.76 -6.01
N ALA A 10 -3.37 3.63 -7.00
CA ALA A 10 -4.07 3.57 -8.28
C ALA A 10 -3.77 2.26 -9.03
N SER A 11 -2.53 1.77 -8.96
CA SER A 11 -2.12 0.48 -9.53
C SER A 11 -2.80 -0.69 -8.82
N VAL A 12 -2.82 -0.67 -7.48
CA VAL A 12 -3.53 -1.66 -6.64
C VAL A 12 -5.03 -1.69 -6.95
N ARG A 13 -5.69 -0.53 -7.04
CA ARG A 13 -7.11 -0.44 -7.40
C ARG A 13 -7.38 -0.95 -8.81
N SER A 14 -6.51 -0.62 -9.77
CA SER A 14 -6.65 -1.08 -11.16
C SER A 14 -6.52 -2.60 -11.30
N ALA A 15 -5.79 -3.24 -10.38
CA ALA A 15 -5.70 -4.69 -10.27
C ALA A 15 -6.90 -5.34 -9.54
N GLY A 16 -7.88 -4.55 -9.08
CA GLY A 16 -9.12 -5.02 -8.46
C GLY A 16 -9.08 -5.14 -6.93
N TYR A 17 -8.00 -4.69 -6.28
CA TYR A 17 -7.87 -4.78 -4.82
C TYR A 17 -8.40 -3.52 -4.12
N ALA A 18 -9.12 -3.74 -3.01
CA ALA A 18 -9.62 -2.70 -2.12
C ALA A 18 -8.87 -2.63 -0.77
N ALA A 19 -7.86 -3.48 -0.59
CA ALA A 19 -7.02 -3.54 0.59
C ALA A 19 -5.57 -3.89 0.22
N VAL A 20 -4.63 -3.49 1.07
CA VAL A 20 -3.20 -3.81 0.97
C VAL A 20 -2.66 -4.29 2.31
N LYS A 21 -1.60 -5.09 2.25
CA LYS A 21 -0.78 -5.40 3.42
C LYS A 21 0.38 -4.41 3.52
N ALA A 22 0.58 -3.83 4.71
CA ALA A 22 1.67 -2.87 4.95
C ALA A 22 2.16 -2.90 6.41
N ASP A 23 3.35 -3.47 6.63
CA ASP A 23 3.89 -3.73 7.98
C ASP A 23 5.10 -2.86 8.38
N GLY A 24 5.66 -2.05 7.49
CA GLY A 24 6.82 -1.22 7.81
C GLY A 24 6.49 -0.09 8.80
N ARG A 25 7.49 0.33 9.59
CA ARG A 25 7.35 1.34 10.67
C ARG A 25 8.12 2.63 10.41
N ASP A 26 8.81 2.72 9.28
CA ASP A 26 9.50 3.94 8.87
C ASP A 26 8.53 5.06 8.46
N GLU A 27 9.07 6.27 8.31
CA GLU A 27 8.30 7.46 7.93
C GLU A 27 7.62 7.31 6.57
N ALA A 28 8.26 6.64 5.60
CA ALA A 28 7.67 6.42 4.29
C ALA A 28 6.41 5.55 4.40
N MET A 29 6.44 4.51 5.24
CA MET A 29 5.28 3.66 5.49
C MET A 29 4.20 4.34 6.33
N GLU A 30 4.56 5.29 7.20
CA GLU A 30 3.58 6.16 7.87
C GLU A 30 2.84 7.04 6.84
N ILE A 31 3.58 7.68 5.93
CA ILE A 31 3.01 8.46 4.82
C ILE A 31 2.10 7.58 3.96
N PHE A 32 2.53 6.36 3.64
CA PHE A 32 1.72 5.42 2.86
C PHE A 32 0.40 5.09 3.55
N ARG A 33 0.43 4.72 4.84
CA ARG A 33 -0.79 4.41 5.61
C ARG A 33 -1.76 5.59 5.71
N LEU A 34 -1.24 6.80 5.91
CA LEU A 34 -2.05 8.02 5.89
C LEU A 34 -2.68 8.25 4.52
N THR A 35 -1.92 8.00 3.45
CA THR A 35 -2.46 8.11 2.08
C THR A 35 -3.53 7.04 1.82
N CYS A 36 -3.37 5.81 2.31
CA CYS A 36 -4.42 4.80 2.24
C CYS A 36 -5.73 5.28 2.91
N LEU A 37 -5.62 5.92 4.08
CA LEU A 37 -6.78 6.48 4.77
C LEU A 37 -7.45 7.60 3.97
N GLU A 38 -6.67 8.52 3.41
CA GLU A 38 -7.15 9.61 2.55
C GLU A 38 -7.87 9.09 1.29
N GLU A 39 -7.34 8.03 0.67
CA GLU A 39 -7.85 7.45 -0.57
C GLU A 39 -8.91 6.36 -0.34
N GLY A 40 -9.28 6.04 0.91
CA GLY A 40 -10.25 4.99 1.24
C GLY A 40 -9.78 3.57 0.88
N MET A 41 -8.48 3.29 0.99
CA MET A 41 -7.89 1.96 0.85
C MET A 41 -7.72 1.32 2.23
N HIS A 42 -8.13 0.06 2.39
CA HIS A 42 -7.93 -0.65 3.65
C HIS A 42 -6.48 -1.13 3.81
N VAL A 43 -5.98 -1.06 5.04
CA VAL A 43 -4.65 -1.58 5.38
C VAL A 43 -4.80 -2.71 6.39
N GLU A 44 -4.33 -3.90 6.04
CA GLU A 44 -4.39 -5.09 6.89
C GLU A 44 -2.97 -5.54 7.25
N ARG A 45 -2.70 -5.79 8.54
CA ARG A 45 -1.41 -6.33 8.98
C ARG A 45 -1.33 -7.85 8.84
N ASN A 46 -2.42 -8.52 9.19
CA ASN A 46 -2.53 -9.97 9.14
C ASN A 46 -3.77 -10.35 8.31
N PRO A 47 -3.73 -10.19 6.98
CA PRO A 47 -4.88 -10.47 6.16
C PRO A 47 -5.19 -11.96 6.13
N THR A 48 -6.48 -12.28 6.11
CA THR A 48 -6.98 -13.68 6.03
C THR A 48 -7.10 -14.19 4.60
N SER A 49 -6.96 -13.29 3.62
CA SER A 49 -6.94 -13.58 2.18
C SER A 49 -5.68 -12.97 1.55
N PRO A 50 -5.20 -13.46 0.41
CA PRO A 50 -4.03 -12.89 -0.25
C PRO A 50 -4.27 -11.43 -0.64
N LEU A 51 -3.42 -10.53 -0.15
CA LEU A 51 -3.44 -9.10 -0.48
C LEU A 51 -2.09 -8.65 -1.04
N PRO A 52 -2.05 -7.62 -1.89
CA PRO A 52 -0.81 -6.99 -2.32
C PRO A 52 -0.06 -6.41 -1.12
N GLU A 53 1.21 -6.80 -0.96
CA GLU A 53 2.08 -6.27 0.08
C GLU A 53 2.86 -5.06 -0.45
N VAL A 54 2.80 -3.94 0.27
CA VAL A 54 3.48 -2.71 -0.10
C VAL A 54 4.64 -2.44 0.84
N ARG A 55 5.80 -2.12 0.26
CA ARG A 55 7.03 -1.75 0.98
C ARG A 55 7.60 -0.45 0.42
N ALA A 56 8.25 0.34 1.28
CA ALA A 56 9.01 1.50 0.84
C ALA A 56 10.32 1.06 0.18
N GLU A 57 10.65 1.68 -0.95
CA GLU A 57 11.93 1.48 -1.64
C GLU A 57 12.47 2.83 -2.15
N GLY A 58 13.58 3.27 -1.57
CA GLY A 58 14.17 4.57 -1.87
C GLY A 58 13.19 5.73 -1.62
N THR A 59 12.70 6.34 -2.71
CA THR A 59 11.74 7.47 -2.67
C THR A 59 10.33 7.09 -3.15
N GLY A 60 10.07 5.79 -3.31
CA GLY A 60 8.80 5.27 -3.79
C GLY A 60 8.31 4.05 -2.99
N PHE A 61 7.36 3.34 -3.57
CA PHE A 61 6.77 2.13 -3.01
C PHE A 61 6.72 1.03 -4.06
N VAL A 62 7.02 -0.19 -3.63
CA VAL A 62 6.94 -1.40 -4.46
C VAL A 62 5.78 -2.27 -3.99
N VAL A 63 5.13 -2.95 -4.94
CA VAL A 63 4.02 -3.87 -4.69
C VAL A 63 4.46 -5.28 -4.99
N GLN A 64 4.35 -6.15 -3.99
CA GLN A 64 4.43 -7.59 -4.16
C GLN A 64 3.01 -8.14 -4.28
N TRP A 65 2.66 -8.64 -5.46
CA TRP A 65 1.33 -9.18 -5.74
C TRP A 65 1.20 -10.62 -5.21
N PRO A 66 0.03 -11.01 -4.69
CA PRO A 66 -0.25 -12.41 -4.36
C PRO A 66 -0.35 -13.25 -5.64
N GLU A 67 0.04 -14.53 -5.56
CA GLU A 67 -0.10 -15.53 -6.63
C GLU A 67 -1.56 -15.95 -6.88
#